data_AF-A0A965AY17-F1
#
_entry.id   AF-A0A965AY17-F1
#
_cell.length_a   1.000
_cell.length_b   1.000
_cell.length_c   1.000
_cell.angle_alpha   90.00
_cell.angle_beta   90.00
_cell.angle_gamma   90.00
#
_symmetry.space_group_name_H-M   'P 1'
#
loop_
_entity.id
_entity.type
_entity.pdbx_description
1 polymer ?
#
loop_
_entity_poly.entity_id
_entity_poly.type
_entity_poly.pdbx_seq_one_letter_code
_entity_poly.pdbx_strand_id
1 'polypeptide(L)'
;MLAEIFAQQADICRKLGSPFMGRLMDLFAKNWDQSPAVRDMLCAWIGQPDVTAGVLPLRIAGALHALALMKKDAGLCAVYPPNFVADTVLWQAVTDAFHAQGSFVSQWLEFAPQTNEIRRSAAIWAAA
;
A
#
# COMPACT_ATOMS: atom_id res chain seq x y z
N MET A 1 -0.39 2.28 16.21
CA MET A 1 0.15 3.18 15.16
C MET A 1 0.03 2.59 13.76
N LEU A 2 0.85 1.61 13.33
CA LEU A 2 0.80 1.09 11.94
C LEU A 2 -0.56 0.51 11.54
N ALA A 3 -1.10 -0.40 12.36
CA ALA A 3 -2.39 -1.01 12.12
C ALA A 3 -3.52 0.02 11.97
N GLU A 4 -3.51 1.07 12.81
CA GLU A 4 -4.51 2.15 12.76
C GLU A 4 -4.40 2.99 11.49
N ILE A 5 -3.17 3.27 11.04
CA ILE A 5 -2.92 4.00 9.81
C ILE A 5 -3.46 3.22 8.59
N PHE A 6 -3.21 1.91 8.54
CA PHE A 6 -3.75 1.06 7.49
C PHE A 6 -5.28 0.97 7.55
N ALA A 7 -5.87 0.83 8.74
CA ALA A 7 -7.32 0.80 8.91
C ALA A 7 -7.98 2.12 8.46
N GLN A 8 -7.40 3.27 8.82
CA GLN A 8 -7.87 4.58 8.36
C GLN A 8 -7.79 4.70 6.84
N GLN A 9 -6.68 4.25 6.23
CA GLN A 9 -6.54 4.25 4.79
C GLN A 9 -7.56 3.31 4.11
N ALA A 10 -7.89 2.18 4.73
CA ALA A 10 -8.90 1.25 4.21
C ALA A 10 -10.25 1.94 4.04
N ASP A 11 -10.68 2.71 5.04
CA ASP A 11 -11.93 3.46 4.99
C ASP A 11 -11.90 4.57 3.94
N ILE A 12 -10.77 5.27 3.80
CA ILE A 12 -10.60 6.27 2.73
C ILE A 12 -10.71 5.61 1.35
N CYS A 13 -10.02 4.50 1.12
CA CYS A 13 -10.09 3.76 -0.15
C CYS A 13 -11.52 3.34 -0.50
N ARG A 14 -12.29 2.86 0.47
CA ARG A 14 -13.71 2.50 0.28
C ARG A 14 -14.56 3.72 -0.08
N LYS A 15 -14.41 4.83 0.66
CA LYS A 15 -15.14 6.08 0.41
C LYS A 15 -14.84 6.65 -0.99
N LEU A 16 -13.64 6.42 -1.50
CA LEU A 16 -13.21 6.81 -2.85
C LEU A 16 -13.59 5.79 -3.94
N GLY A 17 -14.37 4.75 -3.63
CA GLY A 17 -14.86 3.79 -4.62
C GLY A 17 -13.89 2.67 -4.96
N SER A 18 -12.86 2.42 -4.14
CA SER A 18 -11.91 1.33 -4.32
C SER A 18 -12.07 0.24 -3.23
N PRO A 19 -13.12 -0.60 -3.32
CA PRO A 19 -13.39 -1.61 -2.31
C PRO A 19 -12.28 -2.66 -2.17
N PHE A 20 -11.63 -3.02 -3.30
CA PHE A 20 -10.49 -3.94 -3.28
C PHE A 20 -9.30 -3.34 -2.51
N MET A 21 -8.94 -2.07 -2.76
CA MET A 21 -7.84 -1.45 -2.02
C MET A 21 -8.20 -1.28 -0.54
N GLY A 22 -9.46 -0.98 -0.22
CA GLY A 22 -9.94 -0.99 1.16
C GLY A 22 -9.70 -2.34 1.85
N ARG A 23 -10.09 -3.44 1.20
CA ARG A 23 -9.84 -4.80 1.67
C ARG A 23 -8.34 -5.10 1.84
N LEU A 24 -7.51 -4.69 0.88
CA LEU A 24 -6.07 -4.89 0.96
C LEU A 24 -5.46 -4.16 2.16
N MET A 25 -5.86 -2.91 2.40
CA MET A 25 -5.39 -2.14 3.56
C MET A 25 -5.82 -2.76 4.89
N ASP A 26 -7.04 -3.31 4.99
CA ASP A 26 -7.48 -4.07 6.17
C ASP A 26 -6.58 -5.29 6.44
N LEU A 27 -6.13 -5.98 5.39
CA LEU A 27 -5.23 -7.13 5.57
C LEU A 27 -3.86 -6.69 6.09
N PHE A 28 -3.33 -5.58 5.61
CA PHE A 28 -2.14 -4.98 6.22
C PHE A 28 -2.38 -4.60 7.68
N ALA A 29 -3.51 -3.95 7.99
CA ALA A 29 -3.84 -3.56 9.37
C ALA A 29 -3.85 -4.76 10.33
N LYS A 30 -4.32 -5.93 9.86
CA LYS A 30 -4.44 -7.15 10.66
C LYS A 30 -3.16 -7.98 10.74
N ASN A 31 -2.35 -7.99 9.67
CA ASN A 31 -1.34 -9.04 9.48
C ASN A 31 0.09 -8.52 9.21
N TRP A 32 0.31 -7.20 9.20
CA TRP A 32 1.61 -6.61 8.79
C TRP A 32 2.83 -7.14 9.55
N ASP A 33 2.65 -7.60 10.79
CA ASP A 33 3.71 -8.11 11.68
C ASP A 33 3.89 -9.64 11.61
N GLN A 34 2.98 -10.35 10.93
CA GLN A 34 2.99 -11.81 10.82
C GLN A 34 4.00 -12.33 9.78
N SER A 35 4.41 -11.48 8.83
CA SER A 35 5.45 -11.80 7.85
C SER A 35 6.69 -10.96 8.12
N PRO A 36 7.87 -11.58 8.37
CA PRO A 36 9.12 -10.84 8.52
C PRO A 36 9.42 -9.94 7.32
N ALA A 37 9.19 -10.41 6.08
CA ALA A 37 9.49 -9.60 4.89
C ALA A 37 8.62 -8.33 4.80
N VAL A 38 7.33 -8.44 5.12
CA VAL A 38 6.42 -7.29 5.14
C VAL A 38 6.77 -6.35 6.29
N ARG A 39 6.93 -6.91 7.50
CA ARG A 39 7.25 -6.16 8.72
C ARG A 39 8.55 -5.39 8.57
N ASP A 40 9.61 -6.05 8.14
CA ASP A 40 10.95 -5.46 8.06
C ASP A 40 10.98 -4.35 7.01
N MET A 41 10.26 -4.52 5.88
CA MET A 41 10.05 -3.45 4.92
C MET A 41 9.32 -2.26 5.56
N LEU A 42 8.16 -2.47 6.18
CA LEU A 42 7.39 -1.39 6.79
C LEU A 42 8.19 -0.63 7.86
N CYS A 43 8.90 -1.35 8.72
CA CYS A 43 9.75 -0.77 9.76
C CYS A 43 10.91 0.05 9.17
N ALA A 44 11.54 -0.44 8.10
CA ALA A 44 12.63 0.28 7.43
C ALA A 44 12.17 1.62 6.84
N TRP A 45 10.91 1.71 6.40
CA TRP A 45 10.34 2.91 5.78
C TRP A 45 9.80 3.93 6.79
N ILE A 46 9.21 3.50 7.90
CA ILE A 46 8.70 4.41 8.94
C ILE A 46 9.83 5.09 9.72
N GLY A 47 11.00 4.45 9.79
CA GLY A 47 12.18 5.04 10.39
C GLY A 47 12.79 6.19 9.57
N GLN A 48 12.31 6.44 8.34
CA GLN A 48 12.87 7.47 7.47
C GLN A 48 12.23 8.84 7.74
N PRO A 49 13.04 9.91 7.86
CA PRO A 49 12.57 11.24 8.25
C PRO A 49 11.63 11.91 7.23
N ASP A 50 11.69 11.51 5.97
CA ASP A 50 10.94 12.05 4.84
C ASP A 50 9.64 11.28 4.52
N VAL A 51 9.43 10.13 5.16
CA VAL A 51 8.26 9.28 4.93
C VAL A 51 7.30 9.45 6.10
N THR A 52 6.29 10.31 5.90
CA THR A 52 5.21 10.39 6.90
C THR A 52 4.44 9.08 6.91
N ALA A 53 4.16 8.55 8.11
CA ALA A 53 3.52 7.24 8.24
C ALA A 53 2.15 7.17 7.51
N GLY A 54 1.47 8.30 7.33
CA GLY A 54 0.20 8.40 6.59
C GLY A 54 0.30 8.17 5.07
N VAL A 55 1.48 8.35 4.44
CA VAL A 55 1.62 8.12 2.98
C VAL A 55 2.05 6.69 2.64
N LEU A 56 2.62 5.97 3.60
CA LEU A 56 3.17 4.63 3.39
C LEU A 56 2.14 3.61 2.87
N PRO A 57 0.89 3.53 3.39
CA PRO A 57 -0.11 2.60 2.88
C PRO A 57 -0.38 2.77 1.38
N LEU A 58 -0.49 4.01 0.92
CA LEU A 58 -0.75 4.33 -0.48
C LEU A 58 0.44 4.00 -1.38
N ARG A 59 1.67 4.26 -0.91
CA ARG A 59 2.87 3.89 -1.68
C ARG A 59 2.97 2.37 -1.85
N ILE A 60 2.68 1.59 -0.81
CA ILE A 60 2.67 0.13 -0.89
C ILE A 60 1.54 -0.38 -1.79
N ALA A 61 0.33 0.17 -1.67
CA ALA A 61 -0.77 -0.16 -2.56
C ALA A 61 -0.38 0.10 -4.02
N GLY A 62 0.26 1.24 -4.29
CA GLY A 62 0.79 1.59 -5.60
C GLY A 62 1.85 0.60 -6.10
N ALA A 63 2.80 0.18 -5.26
CA ALA A 63 3.84 -0.77 -5.62
C ALA A 63 3.26 -2.14 -6.01
N LEU A 64 2.36 -2.68 -5.19
CA LEU A 64 1.72 -3.97 -5.46
C LEU A 64 0.81 -3.91 -6.70
N HIS A 65 0.09 -2.80 -6.87
CA HIS A 65 -0.72 -2.59 -8.07
C HIS A 65 0.15 -2.51 -9.33
N ALA A 66 1.30 -1.82 -9.26
CA ALA A 66 2.25 -1.75 -10.36
C ALA A 66 2.83 -3.13 -10.71
N LEU A 67 3.17 -3.97 -9.72
CA LEU A 67 3.59 -5.35 -9.97
C LEU A 67 2.53 -6.15 -10.73
N ALA A 68 1.27 -6.05 -10.31
CA ALA A 68 0.15 -6.72 -10.96
C ALA A 68 -0.10 -6.21 -12.39
N LEU A 69 -0.09 -4.89 -12.60
CA LEU A 69 -0.26 -4.26 -13.91
C LEU A 69 0.86 -4.61 -14.88
N MET A 70 2.11 -4.60 -14.42
CA MET A 70 3.29 -4.96 -15.20
C MET A 70 3.46 -6.48 -15.38
N LYS A 71 2.57 -7.28 -14.77
CA LYS A 71 2.63 -8.75 -14.76
C LYS A 71 3.98 -9.29 -14.28
N LYS A 72 4.61 -8.60 -13.33
CA LYS A 72 5.91 -8.99 -12.75
C LYS A 72 5.79 -10.08 -11.68
N ASP A 73 4.59 -10.25 -11.14
CA ASP A 73 4.30 -11.28 -10.15
C ASP A 73 3.00 -12.01 -10.53
N ALA A 74 3.13 -13.28 -10.95
CA ALA A 74 2.00 -14.08 -11.39
C ALA A 74 1.02 -14.38 -10.26
N GLY A 75 1.50 -14.49 -9.02
CA GLY A 75 0.68 -14.71 -7.83
C GLY A 75 -0.22 -13.52 -7.56
N LEU A 76 0.32 -12.30 -7.58
CA LEU A 76 -0.44 -11.07 -7.48
C LEU A 76 -1.45 -10.92 -8.62
N CYS A 77 -1.07 -11.20 -9.86
CA CYS A 77 -2.01 -11.16 -10.99
C CYS A 77 -3.21 -12.10 -10.80
N ALA A 78 -3.01 -13.26 -10.18
CA ALA A 78 -4.07 -14.24 -9.94
C ALA A 78 -5.05 -13.83 -8.82
N VAL A 79 -4.63 -12.95 -7.90
CA VAL A 79 -5.47 -12.52 -6.75
C VAL A 79 -5.99 -11.10 -6.87
N TYR A 80 -5.45 -10.30 -7.80
CA TYR A 80 -5.94 -8.95 -8.10
C TYR A 80 -7.19 -8.99 -9.00
N PRO A 81 -8.03 -7.93 -8.97
CA PRO A 81 -9.19 -7.82 -9.84
C PRO A 81 -8.84 -8.06 -11.32
N PRO A 82 -9.72 -8.74 -12.08
CA PRO A 82 -11.11 -9.09 -11.74
C PRO A 82 -11.28 -10.35 -10.88
N ASN A 83 -10.19 -11.00 -10.47
CA ASN A 83 -10.28 -12.23 -9.67
C ASN A 83 -10.79 -11.95 -8.25
N PHE A 84 -11.56 -12.89 -7.70
CA PHE A 84 -12.00 -12.84 -6.32
C PHE A 84 -11.53 -14.10 -5.59
N VAL A 85 -10.66 -13.91 -4.60
CA VAL A 85 -10.10 -14.97 -3.75
C VAL A 85 -10.39 -14.69 -2.28
N ALA A 86 -10.19 -15.67 -1.40
CA ALA A 86 -10.29 -15.49 0.04
C ALA A 86 -9.16 -14.60 0.60
N ASP A 87 -9.39 -14.00 1.78
CA ASP A 87 -8.43 -13.10 2.44
C ASP A 87 -7.07 -13.77 2.70
N THR A 88 -7.10 -15.04 3.10
CA THR A 88 -5.91 -15.86 3.35
C THR A 88 -5.06 -16.02 2.08
N VAL A 89 -5.70 -16.26 0.94
CA VAL A 89 -5.03 -16.42 -0.36
C VAL A 89 -4.45 -15.09 -0.84
N LEU A 90 -5.21 -14.00 -0.71
CA LEU A 90 -4.73 -12.66 -1.07
C LEU A 90 -3.51 -12.27 -0.21
N TRP A 91 -3.58 -12.48 1.11
CA TRP A 91 -2.49 -12.14 2.00
C TRP A 91 -1.23 -12.98 1.76
N GLN A 92 -1.40 -14.28 1.46
CA GLN A 92 -0.29 -15.13 1.08
C GLN A 92 0.43 -14.61 -0.18
N ALA A 93 -0.33 -14.31 -1.23
CA ALA A 93 0.24 -13.76 -2.47
C ALA A 93 0.93 -12.40 -2.27
N VAL A 94 0.39 -11.54 -1.39
CA VAL A 94 1.07 -10.29 -1.00
C VAL A 94 2.40 -10.60 -0.31
N THR A 95 2.41 -11.51 0.65
CA THR A 95 3.62 -11.89 1.38
C THR A 95 4.68 -12.47 0.44
N ASP A 96 4.27 -13.37 -0.46
CA ASP A 96 5.13 -13.97 -1.47
C ASP A 96 5.71 -12.91 -2.41
N ALA A 97 4.92 -11.91 -2.79
CA ALA A 97 5.40 -10.80 -3.60
C ALA A 97 6.42 -9.92 -2.87
N PHE A 98 6.27 -9.68 -1.56
CA PHE A 98 7.31 -8.99 -0.79
C PHE A 98 8.61 -9.79 -0.73
N HIS A 99 8.53 -11.12 -0.64
CA HIS A 99 9.71 -11.99 -0.71
C HIS A 99 10.37 -11.98 -2.10
N ALA A 100 9.57 -12.11 -3.16
CA ALA A 100 10.09 -12.24 -4.53
C ALA A 100 10.49 -10.90 -5.17
N GLN A 101 9.75 -9.82 -4.85
CA GLN A 101 9.84 -8.51 -5.49
C GLN A 101 10.21 -7.40 -4.50
N GLY A 102 10.79 -7.75 -3.34
CA GLY A 102 11.13 -6.79 -2.29
C GLY A 102 12.00 -5.63 -2.79
N SER A 103 12.96 -5.89 -3.69
CA SER A 103 13.78 -4.84 -4.31
C SER A 103 12.97 -3.87 -5.17
N PHE A 104 12.01 -4.37 -5.94
CA PHE A 104 11.08 -3.53 -6.71
C PHE A 104 10.21 -2.70 -5.77
N VAL A 105 9.68 -3.29 -4.70
CA VAL A 105 8.85 -2.58 -3.72
C VAL A 105 9.67 -1.47 -3.04
N SER A 106 10.90 -1.75 -2.59
CA SER A 106 11.79 -0.73 -2.03
C SER A 106 12.05 0.41 -3.01
N GLN A 107 12.47 0.09 -4.24
CA GLN A 107 12.70 1.11 -5.26
C GLN A 107 11.42 1.90 -5.56
N TRP A 108 10.27 1.23 -5.65
CA TRP A 108 9.00 1.92 -5.86
C TRP A 108 8.68 2.88 -4.72
N LEU A 109 8.99 2.52 -3.48
CA LEU A 109 8.78 3.39 -2.32
C LEU A 109 9.73 4.60 -2.32
N GLU A 110 10.95 4.44 -2.85
CA GLU A 110 11.94 5.52 -3.09
C GLU A 110 11.51 6.46 -4.21
N PHE A 111 11.03 5.90 -5.32
CA PHE A 111 10.65 6.61 -6.54
C PHE A 111 9.17 6.98 -6.62
N ALA A 112 8.36 6.59 -5.62
CA ALA A 112 6.95 6.94 -5.56
C ALA A 112 6.87 8.45 -5.73
N PRO A 113 6.32 8.92 -6.85
CA PRO A 113 6.65 10.24 -7.34
C PRO A 113 6.22 11.27 -6.31
N GLN A 114 7.05 12.28 -6.09
CA GLN A 114 6.52 13.58 -5.73
C GLN A 114 5.59 14.03 -6.87
N THR A 115 4.34 13.58 -6.82
CA THR A 115 3.25 14.18 -7.60
C THR A 115 2.49 15.20 -6.78
N ASN A 116 3.04 15.56 -5.61
CA ASN A 116 2.76 16.81 -4.93
C ASN A 116 4.06 17.51 -4.49
N GLU A 117 4.87 17.99 -5.45
CA GLU A 117 5.55 19.28 -5.26
C GLU A 117 4.56 20.46 -5.42
N ILE A 118 3.27 20.27 -5.17
CA ILE A 118 2.36 21.40 -5.18
C ILE A 118 2.45 22.11 -3.83
N ARG A 119 3.15 23.23 -3.87
CA ARG A 119 2.68 24.52 -3.36
C ARG A 119 1.17 24.75 -3.64
N ARG A 120 0.26 23.90 -3.15
CA ARG A 120 -1.22 24.00 -3.17
C ARG A 120 -1.81 22.69 -2.59
N SER A 121 -2.03 22.61 -1.29
CA SER A 121 -3.24 23.16 -0.70
C SER A 121 -2.89 24.30 0.24
N ALA A 122 -2.45 25.42 -0.36
CA ALA A 122 -2.71 26.70 0.24
C ALA A 122 -4.23 26.78 0.42
N ALA A 123 -4.65 27.05 1.65
CA ALA A 123 -6.02 27.34 1.98
C ALA A 123 -6.59 28.38 0.99
N ILE A 124 -7.58 27.97 0.19
CA ILE A 124 -8.62 28.88 -0.26
C ILE A 124 -9.91 28.31 0.28
N TRP A 125 -10.14 28.58 1.56
CA TRP A 125 -11.50 28.86 2.01
C TRP A 125 -11.74 30.32 1.67
N ALA A 126 -12.36 30.57 0.52
CA ALA A 126 -13.11 31.80 0.34
C ALA A 126 -14.38 31.65 1.18
N ALA A 127 -14.39 32.25 2.37
CA ALA A 127 -15.60 32.54 3.11
C ALA A 127 -15.73 34.06 3.19
N ALA A 128 -16.95 34.52 2.96
CA ALA A 128 -17.40 35.87 2.71
C ALA A 128 -17.09 36.88 3.83
#